data_AF-A0A7C1WWA6-F1
#
_entry.id   AF-A0A7C1WWA6-F1
#
_cell.length_a   1.000
_cell.length_b   1.000
_cell.length_c   1.000
_cell.angle_alpha   90.00
_cell.angle_beta   90.00
_cell.angle_gamma   90.00
#
_symmetry.space_group_name_H-M   'P 1'
#
loop_
_entity.id
_entity.type
_entity.pdbx_description
1 polymer ?
#
loop_
_entity_poly.entity_id
_entity_poly.type
_entity_poly.pdbx_seq_one_letter_code
_entity_poly.pdbx_strand_id
1 'polypeptide(L)'
;MLIKPALLYKNILNSTYPDKIILLTIFLFPVMTLSVRHWLSGLYSLLVLMSLFLVFNLKQKIQLHKEEKILFVLFVIFIFSFILSATLNGWSDNSYRRIGNVVKYVAFFPFYLLIRQYTSTFNLLLAGIIIGGIVFGINALYDVFIIDRGQAAGIYGPIVFGDLAVLYLSIVFILLFFTHKRAFTQIPYLASLILLTLTVILSGSRNAWLAAIFTLFAVPLLCSQYIKYTKT
;
A
#
# COMPACT_ATOMS: atom_id res chain seq x y z
N MET A 1 -13.23 -11.97 5.24
CA MET A 1 -13.81 -13.01 4.37
C MET A 1 -12.89 -13.19 3.15
N LEU A 2 -11.89 -14.08 3.26
CA LEU A 2 -10.92 -14.34 2.19
C LEU A 2 -11.51 -15.39 1.22
N ILE A 3 -11.64 -15.04 -0.06
CA ILE A 3 -12.12 -15.96 -1.11
C ILE A 3 -11.17 -17.17 -1.21
N LYS A 4 -11.72 -18.37 -1.44
CA LYS A 4 -10.91 -19.58 -1.70
C LYS A 4 -9.99 -19.34 -2.92
N PRO A 5 -8.68 -19.65 -2.83
CA PRO A 5 -7.70 -19.32 -3.87
C PRO A 5 -8.04 -19.89 -5.27
N ALA A 6 -8.78 -21.00 -5.33
CA ALA A 6 -9.24 -21.59 -6.58
C ALA A 6 -10.25 -20.70 -7.36
N LEU A 7 -11.12 -19.96 -6.65
CA LEU A 7 -12.06 -19.02 -7.26
C LEU A 7 -11.36 -17.75 -7.77
N LEU A 8 -10.32 -17.30 -7.05
CA LEU A 8 -9.47 -16.19 -7.48
C LEU A 8 -8.77 -16.52 -8.81
N TYR A 9 -8.15 -17.70 -8.90
CA TYR A 9 -7.44 -18.16 -10.10
C TYR A 9 -8.35 -18.28 -11.32
N LYS A 10 -9.56 -18.84 -11.14
CA LYS A 10 -10.55 -18.97 -12.22
C LYS A 10 -11.04 -17.61 -12.74
N ASN A 11 -11.20 -16.63 -11.87
CA ASN A 11 -11.58 -15.26 -12.26
C ASN A 11 -10.46 -14.51 -13.00
N ILE A 12 -9.18 -14.76 -12.64
CA ILE A 12 -8.03 -14.15 -13.32
C ILE A 12 -7.85 -14.73 -14.73
N LEU A 13 -8.08 -16.03 -14.92
CA LEU A 13 -7.97 -16.67 -16.23
C LEU A 13 -9.01 -16.17 -17.23
N ASN A 14 -10.25 -15.97 -16.76
CA ASN A 14 -11.40 -15.58 -17.56
C ASN A 14 -11.53 -14.06 -17.79
N SER A 15 -10.64 -13.25 -17.24
CA SER A 15 -10.72 -11.80 -17.37
C SER A 15 -10.17 -11.30 -18.72
N THR A 16 -10.66 -10.14 -19.16
CA THR A 16 -10.26 -9.50 -20.42
C THR A 16 -8.80 -9.03 -20.31
N TYR A 17 -8.10 -8.87 -21.44
CA TYR A 17 -6.73 -8.32 -21.47
C TYR A 17 -6.51 -7.03 -20.63
N PRO A 18 -7.38 -6.00 -20.67
CA PRO A 18 -7.22 -4.83 -19.80
C PRO A 18 -7.30 -5.16 -18.31
N ASP A 19 -8.14 -6.10 -17.92
CA ASP A 19 -8.30 -6.53 -16.52
C ASP A 19 -7.03 -7.21 -16.01
N LYS A 20 -6.39 -8.05 -16.84
CA LYS A 20 -5.13 -8.72 -16.49
C LYS A 20 -4.00 -7.73 -16.23
N ILE A 21 -3.91 -6.66 -17.03
CA ILE A 21 -2.91 -5.60 -16.85
C ILE A 21 -3.12 -4.86 -15.53
N ILE A 22 -4.38 -4.54 -15.20
CA ILE A 22 -4.72 -3.88 -13.92
C ILE A 22 -4.33 -4.77 -12.75
N LEU A 23 -4.73 -6.04 -12.78
CA LEU A 23 -4.44 -7.02 -11.73
C LEU A 23 -2.93 -7.20 -11.53
N LEU A 24 -2.16 -7.29 -12.63
CA LEU A 24 -0.70 -7.38 -12.58
C LEU A 24 -0.08 -6.10 -12.00
N THR A 25 -0.57 -4.93 -12.42
CA THR A 25 -0.06 -3.65 -11.95
C THR A 25 -0.28 -3.48 -10.45
N ILE A 26 -1.44 -3.92 -9.94
CA ILE A 26 -1.79 -3.84 -8.53
C ILE A 26 -0.98 -4.81 -7.68
N PHE A 27 -0.67 -5.99 -8.21
CA PHE A 27 0.25 -6.92 -7.57
C PHE A 27 1.69 -6.37 -7.56
N LEU A 28 2.17 -5.82 -8.67
CA LEU A 28 3.53 -5.29 -8.79
C LEU A 28 3.74 -3.97 -8.04
N PHE A 29 2.67 -3.19 -7.83
CA PHE A 29 2.72 -1.92 -7.12
C PHE A 29 3.45 -2.03 -5.77
N PRO A 30 2.98 -2.83 -4.80
CA PRO A 30 3.65 -2.96 -3.51
C PRO A 30 5.05 -3.58 -3.63
N VAL A 31 5.26 -4.52 -4.56
CA VAL A 31 6.54 -5.25 -4.73
C VAL A 31 7.69 -4.33 -5.14
N MET A 32 7.41 -3.37 -6.02
CA MET A 32 8.44 -2.52 -6.63
C MET A 32 8.44 -1.08 -6.08
N THR A 33 7.54 -0.74 -5.14
CA THR A 33 7.36 0.57 -4.49
C THR A 33 8.66 1.32 -4.22
N LEU A 34 9.67 0.63 -3.67
CA LEU A 34 10.93 1.23 -3.21
C LEU A 34 12.18 0.64 -3.88
N SER A 35 11.98 -0.31 -4.80
CA SER A 35 13.05 -1.02 -5.51
C SER A 35 13.36 -0.40 -6.86
N VAL A 36 12.42 0.34 -7.46
CA VAL A 36 12.57 0.93 -8.79
C VAL A 36 12.34 2.45 -8.75
N ARG A 37 13.27 3.21 -9.34
CA ARG A 37 13.22 4.68 -9.31
C ARG A 37 12.06 5.16 -10.18
N HIS A 38 11.32 6.17 -9.70
CA HIS A 38 10.13 6.72 -10.37
C HIS A 38 8.93 5.76 -10.45
N TRP A 39 9.08 4.51 -10.01
CA TRP A 39 8.03 3.50 -10.04
C TRP A 39 6.79 3.91 -9.26
N LEU A 40 7.00 4.50 -8.08
CA LEU A 40 5.93 4.99 -7.23
C LEU A 40 5.06 6.05 -7.93
N SER A 41 5.66 6.92 -8.75
CA SER A 41 4.90 7.94 -9.48
C SER A 41 4.31 7.38 -10.78
N GLY A 42 5.10 6.61 -11.54
CA GLY A 42 4.70 6.08 -12.85
C GLY A 42 3.56 5.08 -12.77
N LEU A 43 3.68 4.06 -11.91
CA LEU A 43 2.59 3.10 -11.73
C LEU A 43 1.37 3.73 -11.08
N TYR A 44 1.58 4.62 -10.12
CA TYR A 44 0.46 5.33 -9.50
C TYR A 44 -0.33 6.12 -10.55
N SER A 45 0.34 6.89 -11.41
CA SER A 45 -0.32 7.61 -12.51
C SER A 45 -1.03 6.66 -13.47
N LEU A 46 -0.42 5.52 -13.80
CA LEU A 46 -1.03 4.52 -14.68
C LEU A 46 -2.28 3.90 -14.05
N LEU A 47 -2.23 3.54 -12.76
CA LEU A 47 -3.36 3.03 -11.99
C LEU A 47 -4.50 4.05 -11.88
N VAL A 48 -4.17 5.34 -11.71
CA VAL A 48 -5.15 6.43 -11.69
C VAL A 48 -5.82 6.57 -13.06
N LEU A 49 -5.05 6.57 -14.15
CA LEU A 49 -5.61 6.67 -15.49
C LEU A 49 -6.52 5.48 -15.83
N MET A 50 -6.09 4.26 -15.48
CA MET A 50 -6.90 3.06 -15.69
C MET A 50 -8.17 3.06 -14.83
N SER A 51 -8.08 3.49 -13.56
CA SER A 51 -9.25 3.59 -12.69
C SER A 51 -10.24 4.65 -13.16
N LEU A 52 -9.77 5.82 -13.61
CA LEU A 52 -10.64 6.83 -14.23
C LEU A 52 -11.32 6.30 -15.49
N PHE A 53 -10.56 5.67 -16.39
CA PHE A 53 -11.11 5.08 -17.62
C PHE A 53 -12.23 4.07 -17.32
N LEU A 54 -12.02 3.19 -16.34
CA LEU A 54 -13.03 2.21 -15.94
C LEU A 54 -14.25 2.85 -15.29
N VAL A 55 -14.05 3.82 -14.38
CA VAL A 55 -15.15 4.52 -13.71
C VAL A 55 -16.03 5.26 -14.73
N PHE A 56 -15.43 5.93 -15.72
CA PHE A 56 -16.17 6.69 -16.72
C PHE A 56 -16.81 5.80 -17.80
N ASN A 57 -16.14 4.74 -18.25
CA ASN A 57 -16.66 3.91 -19.35
C ASN A 57 -17.63 2.83 -18.89
N LEU A 58 -17.48 2.26 -17.69
CA LEU A 58 -18.32 1.15 -17.28
C LEU A 58 -19.75 1.57 -16.92
N LYS A 59 -20.07 2.88 -16.88
CA LYS A 59 -21.37 3.45 -16.43
C LYS A 59 -21.91 2.77 -15.15
N GLN A 60 -21.04 2.15 -14.36
CA GLN A 60 -21.44 1.47 -13.15
C GLN A 60 -21.86 2.57 -12.19
N LYS A 61 -23.08 2.47 -11.66
CA LYS A 61 -23.55 3.39 -10.62
C LYS A 61 -22.76 3.10 -9.34
N ILE A 62 -21.60 3.74 -9.21
CA ILE A 62 -20.79 3.67 -8.00
C ILE A 62 -21.54 4.43 -6.91
N GLN A 63 -22.21 3.69 -6.03
CA GLN A 63 -22.83 4.28 -4.85
C GLN A 63 -21.74 4.54 -3.82
N LEU A 64 -21.46 5.81 -3.58
CA LEU A 64 -20.55 6.23 -2.52
C LEU A 64 -21.25 6.15 -1.16
N HIS A 65 -20.59 5.51 -0.19
CA HIS A 65 -20.98 5.53 1.21
C HIS A 65 -20.85 6.96 1.78
N LYS A 66 -21.51 7.24 2.90
CA LYS A 66 -21.51 8.59 3.50
C LYS A 66 -20.09 9.01 3.89
N GLU A 67 -19.34 8.09 4.46
CA GLU A 67 -17.97 8.25 4.92
C GLU A 67 -17.02 8.55 3.75
N GLU A 68 -17.22 7.88 2.61
CA GLU A 68 -16.43 8.12 1.39
C GLU A 68 -16.71 9.49 0.79
N LYS A 69 -17.97 9.94 0.83
CA LYS A 69 -18.32 11.30 0.40
C LYS A 69 -17.66 12.35 1.29
N ILE A 70 -17.68 12.14 2.61
CA ILE A 70 -17.00 13.01 3.57
C ILE A 70 -15.49 13.04 3.27
N LEU A 71 -14.86 11.88 3.10
CA LEU A 71 -13.43 11.79 2.76
C LEU A 71 -13.09 12.52 1.46
N PHE A 72 -13.92 12.35 0.42
CA PHE A 72 -13.74 13.05 -0.85
C PHE A 72 -13.83 14.57 -0.66
N VAL A 73 -14.84 15.06 0.08
CA VAL A 73 -14.98 16.48 0.40
C VAL A 73 -13.79 17.00 1.19
N LEU A 74 -13.26 16.24 2.16
CA LEU A 74 -12.06 16.61 2.91
C LEU A 74 -10.84 16.74 2.00
N PHE A 75 -10.64 15.84 1.04
CA PHE A 75 -9.56 15.98 0.07
C PHE A 75 -9.74 17.22 -0.82
N VAL A 76 -10.95 17.50 -1.29
CA VAL A 76 -11.24 18.71 -2.08
C VAL A 76 -10.95 19.97 -1.26
N ILE A 77 -11.39 20.03 -0.01
CA ILE A 77 -11.11 21.13 0.91
C ILE A 77 -9.60 21.29 1.13
N PHE A 78 -8.87 20.19 1.29
CA PHE A 78 -7.41 20.21 1.46
C PHE A 78 -6.69 20.77 0.23
N ILE A 79 -7.10 20.39 -0.99
CA ILE A 79 -6.54 20.97 -2.22
C ILE A 79 -6.88 22.46 -2.29
N PHE A 80 -8.13 22.82 -1.99
CA PHE A 80 -8.57 24.21 -2.04
C PHE A 80 -7.80 25.09 -1.04
N SER A 81 -7.58 24.60 0.18
CA SER A 81 -6.79 25.32 1.19
C SER A 81 -5.34 25.51 0.76
N PHE A 82 -4.74 24.51 0.09
CA PHE A 82 -3.41 24.64 -0.50
C PHE A 82 -3.37 25.70 -1.61
N ILE A 83 -4.31 25.68 -2.55
CA ILE A 83 -4.38 26.65 -3.65
C ILE A 83 -4.60 28.07 -3.10
N LEU A 84 -5.52 28.22 -2.14
CA LEU A 84 -5.79 29.50 -1.49
C LEU A 84 -4.55 30.02 -0.78
N SER A 85 -3.87 29.17 0.00
CA SER A 85 -2.62 29.53 0.69
C SER A 85 -1.52 29.94 -0.28
N ALA A 86 -1.32 29.21 -1.38
CA ALA A 86 -0.34 29.53 -2.40
C ALA A 86 -0.68 30.84 -3.14
N THR A 87 -1.96 31.13 -3.34
CA THR A 87 -2.41 32.35 -4.02
C THR A 87 -2.24 33.57 -3.11
N LEU A 88 -2.60 33.46 -1.83
CA LEU A 88 -2.48 34.55 -0.86
C LEU A 88 -1.03 34.89 -0.50
N ASN A 89 -0.15 33.89 -0.42
CA ASN A 89 1.27 34.09 -0.08
C ASN A 89 2.18 34.28 -1.31
N GLY A 90 1.61 34.24 -2.52
CA GLY A 90 2.36 34.20 -3.76
C GLY A 90 2.88 32.81 -4.11
N TRP A 91 2.85 32.48 -5.40
CA TRP A 91 3.33 31.20 -5.89
C TRP A 91 4.85 31.16 -5.87
N SER A 92 5.40 30.24 -5.07
CA SER A 92 6.84 29.95 -5.01
C SER A 92 7.17 28.68 -5.78
N ASP A 93 8.45 28.48 -6.13
CA ASP A 93 8.95 27.22 -6.71
C ASP A 93 8.58 26.00 -5.85
N ASN A 94 8.58 26.16 -4.53
CA ASN A 94 8.13 25.12 -3.61
C ASN A 94 6.62 24.83 -3.73
N SER A 95 5.79 25.85 -3.98
CA SER A 95 4.35 25.69 -4.22
C SER A 95 4.09 24.87 -5.49
N TYR A 96 4.78 25.19 -6.59
CA TYR A 96 4.68 24.43 -7.84
C TYR A 96 5.16 22.99 -7.66
N ARG A 97 6.23 22.75 -6.91
CA ARG A 97 6.72 21.39 -6.67
C ARG A 97 5.78 20.57 -5.80
N ARG A 98 5.08 21.21 -4.85
CA ARG A 98 4.14 20.55 -3.93
C ARG A 98 2.79 20.22 -4.56
N ILE A 99 2.35 20.97 -5.57
CA ILE A 99 1.04 20.75 -6.20
C ILE A 99 0.91 19.31 -6.75
N GLY A 100 1.99 18.78 -7.33
CA GLY A 100 2.02 17.41 -7.85
C GLY A 100 1.82 16.36 -6.75
N ASN A 101 2.22 16.63 -5.52
CA ASN A 101 1.95 15.74 -4.39
C ASN A 101 0.53 15.93 -3.84
N VAL A 102 0.03 17.16 -3.82
CA VAL A 102 -1.33 17.47 -3.36
C VAL A 102 -2.38 16.82 -4.27
N VAL A 103 -2.20 16.87 -5.59
CA VAL A 103 -3.11 16.25 -6.57
C VAL A 103 -3.16 14.73 -6.43
N LYS A 104 -2.06 14.09 -6.01
CA LYS A 104 -2.04 12.64 -5.74
C LYS A 104 -2.99 12.23 -4.61
N TYR A 105 -3.36 13.11 -3.67
CA TYR A 105 -4.35 12.72 -2.66
C TYR A 105 -5.76 12.56 -3.24
N VAL A 106 -6.16 13.41 -4.18
CA VAL A 106 -7.46 13.27 -4.86
C VAL A 106 -7.43 12.13 -5.89
N ALA A 107 -6.32 11.99 -6.62
CA ALA A 107 -6.14 10.90 -7.57
C ALA A 107 -6.12 9.52 -6.89
N PHE A 108 -5.88 9.43 -5.59
CA PHE A 108 -5.98 8.17 -4.84
C PHE A 108 -7.42 7.67 -4.77
N PHE A 109 -8.42 8.55 -4.85
CA PHE A 109 -9.82 8.19 -4.71
C PHE A 109 -10.32 7.26 -5.83
N PRO A 110 -10.07 7.53 -7.14
CA PRO A 110 -10.31 6.55 -8.21
C PRO A 110 -9.69 5.17 -7.96
N PHE A 111 -8.43 5.14 -7.51
CA PHE A 111 -7.73 3.90 -7.21
C PHE A 111 -8.38 3.13 -6.04
N TYR A 112 -8.79 3.82 -5.00
CA TYR A 112 -9.54 3.24 -3.89
C TYR A 112 -10.86 2.60 -4.37
N LEU A 113 -11.62 3.30 -5.22
CA LEU A 113 -12.88 2.77 -5.76
C LEU A 113 -12.67 1.51 -6.60
N LEU A 114 -11.58 1.45 -7.37
CA LEU A 114 -11.19 0.26 -8.13
C LEU A 114 -10.93 -0.93 -7.20
N ILE A 115 -10.14 -0.76 -6.13
CA ILE A 115 -9.88 -1.84 -5.17
C ILE A 115 -11.18 -2.30 -4.49
N ARG A 116 -12.07 -1.35 -4.16
CA ARG A 116 -13.35 -1.65 -3.51
C ARG A 116 -14.27 -2.51 -4.36
N GLN A 117 -14.32 -2.25 -5.67
CA GLN A 117 -15.22 -2.97 -6.59
C GLN A 117 -14.78 -4.41 -6.84
N TYR A 118 -13.47 -4.67 -6.84
CA TYR A 118 -12.93 -5.96 -7.24
C TYR A 118 -12.23 -6.66 -6.07
N THR A 119 -12.93 -7.58 -5.40
CA THR A 119 -12.35 -8.34 -4.28
C THR A 119 -11.07 -9.11 -4.67
N SER A 120 -10.99 -9.57 -5.92
CA SER A 120 -9.77 -10.22 -6.45
C SER A 120 -8.57 -9.29 -6.43
N THR A 121 -8.79 -8.01 -6.70
CA THR A 121 -7.77 -6.96 -6.72
C THR A 121 -7.20 -6.70 -5.34
N PHE A 122 -8.07 -6.67 -4.32
CA PHE A 122 -7.63 -6.54 -2.92
C PHE A 122 -6.74 -7.72 -2.49
N ASN A 123 -7.12 -8.96 -2.83
CA ASN A 123 -6.30 -10.13 -2.51
C ASN A 123 -4.93 -10.12 -3.20
N LEU A 124 -4.87 -9.65 -4.45
CA LEU A 124 -3.61 -9.49 -5.17
C LEU A 124 -2.73 -8.39 -4.59
N LEU A 125 -3.33 -7.28 -4.15
CA LEU A 125 -2.59 -6.24 -3.42
C LEU A 125 -1.96 -6.81 -2.14
N LEU A 126 -2.72 -7.58 -1.36
CA LEU A 126 -2.20 -8.24 -0.16
C LEU A 126 -1.10 -9.26 -0.48
N ALA A 127 -1.25 -10.05 -1.54
CA ALA A 127 -0.21 -10.97 -2.01
C ALA A 127 1.07 -10.21 -2.41
N GLY A 128 0.90 -9.08 -3.11
CA GLY A 128 1.99 -8.20 -3.48
C GLY A 128 2.69 -7.57 -2.27
N ILE A 129 1.97 -7.27 -1.18
CA ILE A 129 2.58 -6.78 0.08
C ILE A 129 3.46 -7.86 0.73
N ILE A 130 3.01 -9.12 0.76
CA ILE A 130 3.80 -10.23 1.32
C ILE A 130 5.09 -10.42 0.52
N ILE A 131 4.99 -10.48 -0.82
CA ILE A 131 6.17 -10.62 -1.68
C ILE A 131 7.05 -9.36 -1.61
N GLY A 132 6.43 -8.18 -1.56
CA GLY A 132 7.12 -6.90 -1.43
C GLY A 132 7.91 -6.80 -0.13
N GLY A 133 7.40 -7.35 0.97
CA GLY A 133 8.14 -7.40 2.24
C GLY A 133 9.40 -8.25 2.17
N ILE A 134 9.36 -9.35 1.42
CA ILE A 134 10.56 -10.16 1.13
C ILE A 134 11.56 -9.34 0.31
N VAL A 135 11.09 -8.67 -0.75
CA VAL A 135 11.94 -7.81 -1.60
C VAL A 135 12.57 -6.67 -0.79
N PHE A 136 11.84 -6.06 0.15
CA PHE A 136 12.36 -5.00 1.02
C PHE A 136 13.50 -5.51 1.89
N GLY A 137 13.36 -6.67 2.52
CA GLY A 137 14.44 -7.24 3.31
C GLY A 137 15.66 -7.62 2.48
N ILE A 138 15.46 -8.18 1.28
CA ILE A 138 16.57 -8.44 0.35
C ILE A 138 17.29 -7.14 -0.01
N ASN A 139 16.55 -6.08 -0.34
CA ASN A 139 17.15 -4.76 -0.62
C ASN A 139 17.88 -4.19 0.59
N ALA A 140 17.36 -4.36 1.81
CA ALA A 140 18.01 -3.89 3.03
C ALA A 140 19.34 -4.59 3.28
N LEU A 141 19.35 -5.92 3.10
CA LEU A 141 20.58 -6.72 3.19
C LEU A 141 21.59 -6.33 2.11
N TYR A 142 21.12 -6.08 0.89
CA TYR A 142 21.95 -5.65 -0.22
C TYR A 142 22.57 -4.27 0.03
N ASP A 143 21.77 -3.29 0.47
CA ASP A 143 22.24 -1.94 0.80
C ASP A 143 23.33 -1.98 1.88
N VAL A 144 23.12 -2.72 2.97
CA VAL A 144 24.02 -2.69 4.14
C VAL A 144 25.23 -3.59 3.95
N PHE A 145 25.06 -4.82 3.48
CA PHE A 145 26.15 -5.81 3.46
C PHE A 145 26.92 -5.89 2.14
N ILE A 146 26.30 -5.47 1.02
CA ILE A 146 26.93 -5.58 -0.30
C ILE A 146 27.39 -4.21 -0.80
N ILE A 147 26.53 -3.19 -0.71
CA ILE A 147 26.91 -1.81 -1.07
C ILE A 147 27.70 -1.13 0.06
N ASP A 148 27.73 -1.71 1.26
CA ASP A 148 28.37 -1.14 2.47
C ASP A 148 27.80 0.26 2.81
N ARG A 149 26.49 0.44 2.58
CA ARG A 149 25.80 1.63 3.08
C ARG A 149 25.61 1.45 4.57
N GLY A 150 26.02 2.44 5.38
CA GLY A 150 25.83 2.40 6.83
C GLY A 150 24.37 2.25 7.32
N GLN A 151 23.38 2.35 6.42
CA GLN A 151 21.97 2.06 6.68
C GLN A 151 21.23 1.68 5.39
N ALA A 152 20.17 0.89 5.54
CA ALA A 152 19.27 0.56 4.44
C ALA A 152 18.40 1.76 4.07
N ALA A 153 18.49 2.22 2.82
CA ALA A 153 17.82 3.43 2.37
C ALA A 153 16.89 3.20 1.18
N GLY A 154 17.06 2.08 0.47
CA GLY A 154 16.42 1.87 -0.82
C GLY A 154 16.67 3.06 -1.75
N ILE A 155 15.64 3.43 -2.51
CA ILE A 155 15.73 4.53 -3.49
C ILE A 155 15.35 5.89 -2.90
N TYR A 156 14.44 5.92 -1.92
CA TYR A 156 13.81 7.16 -1.44
C TYR A 156 14.37 7.66 -0.10
N GLY A 157 15.30 6.91 0.51
CA GLY A 157 15.94 7.26 1.77
C GLY A 157 15.48 6.41 2.95
N PRO A 158 16.28 6.36 4.02
CA PRO A 158 16.11 5.47 5.18
C PRO A 158 14.78 5.68 5.92
N ILE A 159 14.30 6.93 5.99
CA ILE A 159 13.07 7.26 6.71
C ILE A 159 11.86 6.65 6.01
N VAL A 160 11.68 6.96 4.72
CA VAL A 160 10.56 6.45 3.91
C VAL A 160 10.63 4.92 3.80
N PHE A 161 11.85 4.37 3.68
CA PHE A 161 12.08 2.94 3.60
C PHE A 161 11.67 2.21 4.87
N GLY A 162 12.11 2.69 6.04
CA GLY A 162 11.72 2.14 7.33
C GLY A 162 10.22 2.28 7.61
N ASP A 163 9.63 3.45 7.36
CA ASP A 163 8.21 3.71 7.65
C ASP A 163 7.29 2.80 6.82
N LEU A 164 7.60 2.59 5.54
CA LEU A 164 6.85 1.66 4.69
C LEU A 164 7.07 0.19 5.08
N ALA A 165 8.26 -0.17 5.55
CA ALA A 165 8.50 -1.51 6.07
C ALA A 165 7.62 -1.81 7.29
N VAL A 166 7.43 -0.85 8.20
CA VAL A 166 6.51 -1.00 9.35
C VAL A 166 5.06 -1.14 8.90
N LEU A 167 4.63 -0.36 7.90
CA LEU A 167 3.29 -0.50 7.34
C LEU A 167 3.06 -1.91 6.79
N TYR A 168 4.01 -2.45 6.03
CA TYR A 168 3.92 -3.80 5.47
C TYR A 168 3.96 -4.85 6.58
N LEU A 169 4.81 -4.64 7.59
CA LEU A 169 4.92 -5.52 8.76
C LEU A 169 3.57 -5.60 9.49
N SER A 170 2.92 -4.46 9.70
CA SER A 170 1.60 -4.37 10.34
C SER A 170 0.56 -5.19 9.59
N ILE A 171 0.49 -5.02 8.27
CA ILE A 171 -0.47 -5.71 7.40
C ILE A 171 -0.19 -7.22 7.39
N VAL A 172 1.06 -7.63 7.18
CA VAL A 172 1.42 -9.06 7.15
C VAL A 172 1.17 -9.71 8.51
N PHE A 173 1.39 -9.00 9.61
CA PHE A 173 1.13 -9.51 10.95
C PHE A 173 -0.36 -9.76 11.19
N ILE A 174 -1.23 -8.81 10.80
CA ILE A 174 -2.69 -9.00 10.81
C ILE A 174 -3.09 -10.21 9.95
N LEU A 175 -2.56 -10.32 8.73
CA LEU A 175 -2.89 -11.42 7.83
C LEU A 175 -2.49 -12.78 8.40
N LEU A 176 -1.31 -12.88 9.00
CA LEU A 176 -0.84 -14.12 9.63
C LEU A 176 -1.78 -14.52 10.77
N PHE A 177 -2.19 -13.56 11.61
CA PHE A 177 -3.09 -13.80 12.74
C PHE A 177 -4.44 -14.41 12.32
N PHE A 178 -5.03 -13.92 11.22
CA PHE A 178 -6.30 -14.43 10.70
C PHE A 178 -6.16 -15.63 9.75
N THR A 179 -4.95 -16.07 9.43
CA THR A 179 -4.72 -17.21 8.53
C THR A 179 -4.56 -18.52 9.31
N HIS A 180 -5.68 -19.21 9.52
CA HIS A 180 -5.73 -20.52 10.21
C HIS A 180 -5.39 -21.73 9.31
N LYS A 181 -4.50 -21.56 8.32
CA LYS A 181 -4.17 -22.62 7.35
C LYS A 181 -2.93 -23.41 7.78
N ARG A 182 -2.68 -24.56 7.11
CA ARG A 182 -1.53 -25.46 7.34
C ARG A 182 -0.19 -24.68 7.35
N ALA A 183 0.76 -25.15 8.15
CA ALA A 183 2.07 -24.50 8.35
C ALA A 183 2.79 -24.12 7.03
N PHE A 184 2.74 -24.97 6.00
CA PHE A 184 3.38 -24.68 4.71
C PHE A 184 2.84 -23.41 4.02
N THR A 185 1.57 -23.09 4.23
CA THR A 185 0.97 -21.87 3.66
C THR A 185 1.33 -20.59 4.42
N GLN A 186 1.94 -20.72 5.60
CA GLN A 186 2.38 -19.58 6.44
C GLN A 186 3.83 -19.17 6.18
N ILE A 187 4.63 -20.02 5.53
CA ILE A 187 6.04 -19.75 5.19
C ILE A 187 6.26 -18.36 4.55
N PRO A 188 5.54 -17.94 3.50
CA PRO A 188 5.80 -16.63 2.88
C PRO A 188 5.48 -15.46 3.82
N TYR A 189 4.51 -15.61 4.71
CA TYR A 189 4.17 -14.59 5.72
C TYR A 189 5.28 -14.45 6.75
N LEU A 190 5.79 -15.58 7.27
CA LEU A 190 6.88 -15.60 8.24
C LEU A 190 8.18 -15.05 7.63
N ALA A 191 8.52 -15.48 6.41
CA ALA A 191 9.67 -14.96 5.68
C ALA A 191 9.57 -13.44 5.49
N SER A 192 8.41 -12.94 5.08
CA SER A 192 8.16 -11.50 4.95
C SER A 192 8.29 -10.78 6.30
N LEU A 193 7.77 -11.31 7.40
CA LEU A 193 7.85 -10.68 8.72
C LEU A 193 9.29 -10.55 9.22
N ILE A 194 10.08 -11.61 9.08
CA ILE A 194 11.49 -11.61 9.48
C ILE A 194 12.25 -10.56 8.66
N LEU A 195 12.09 -10.59 7.34
CA LEU A 195 12.77 -9.68 6.43
C LEU A 195 12.35 -8.22 6.62
N LEU A 196 11.06 -7.95 6.88
CA LEU A 196 10.58 -6.60 7.20
C LEU A 196 11.11 -6.11 8.54
N THR A 197 11.19 -6.98 9.55
CA THR A 197 11.76 -6.62 10.85
C THR A 197 13.24 -6.24 10.71
N LEU A 198 14.00 -7.04 9.95
CA LEU A 198 15.38 -6.70 9.59
C LEU A 198 15.47 -5.38 8.83
N THR A 199 14.56 -5.13 7.88
CA THR A 199 14.49 -3.86 7.13
C THR A 199 14.32 -2.67 8.07
N VAL A 200 13.40 -2.74 9.04
CA VAL A 200 13.15 -1.68 10.02
C VAL A 200 14.40 -1.39 10.85
N ILE A 201 15.06 -2.45 11.35
CA ILE A 201 16.29 -2.32 12.14
C ILE A 201 17.40 -1.67 11.30
N LEU A 202 17.67 -2.25 10.12
CA LEU A 202 18.76 -1.82 9.22
C LEU A 202 18.53 -0.45 8.62
N SER A 203 17.28 0.02 8.52
CA SER A 203 16.98 1.38 8.05
C SER A 203 17.49 2.47 9.00
N GLY A 204 17.68 2.15 10.29
CA GLY A 204 18.07 3.12 11.32
C GLY A 204 17.07 4.26 11.55
N SER A 205 15.87 4.22 10.95
CA SER A 205 14.86 5.26 11.10
C SER A 205 14.24 5.20 12.50
N ARG A 206 14.49 6.23 13.31
CA ARG A 206 13.90 6.37 14.66
C ARG A 206 12.37 6.34 14.63
N ASN A 207 11.78 6.94 13.60
CA ASN A 207 10.33 6.93 13.40
C ASN A 207 9.81 5.50 13.16
N ALA A 208 10.50 4.75 12.30
CA ALA A 208 10.15 3.36 12.02
C ALA A 208 10.25 2.48 13.28
N TRP A 209 11.24 2.70 14.13
CA TRP A 209 11.38 1.94 15.38
C TRP A 209 10.22 2.20 16.34
N LEU A 210 9.87 3.48 16.54
CA LEU A 210 8.72 3.85 17.37
C LEU A 210 7.41 3.27 16.81
N ALA A 211 7.21 3.37 15.50
CA ALA A 211 6.04 2.82 14.83
C ALA A 211 6.00 1.28 14.92
N ALA A 212 7.14 0.59 14.84
CA ALA A 212 7.23 -0.86 14.98
C ALA A 212 6.87 -1.32 16.39
N ILE A 213 7.39 -0.64 17.42
CA ILE A 213 7.05 -0.91 18.83
C ILE A 213 5.55 -0.75 19.02
N PHE A 214 4.99 0.37 18.56
CA PHE A 214 3.55 0.61 18.64
C PHE A 214 2.75 -0.47 17.92
N THR A 215 3.16 -0.86 16.72
CA THR A 215 2.54 -1.93 15.92
C THR A 215 2.51 -3.27 16.66
N LEU A 216 3.61 -3.62 17.34
CA LEU A 216 3.73 -4.88 18.07
C LEU A 216 2.69 -5.01 19.20
N PHE A 217 2.29 -3.90 19.82
CA PHE A 217 1.26 -3.88 20.87
C PHE A 217 -0.15 -3.65 20.30
N ALA A 218 -0.29 -2.68 19.39
CA ALA A 218 -1.59 -2.27 18.87
C ALA A 218 -2.25 -3.37 18.02
N VAL A 219 -1.49 -4.03 17.14
CA VAL A 219 -2.06 -5.03 16.22
C VAL A 219 -2.66 -6.23 16.97
N PRO A 220 -1.95 -6.90 17.90
CA PRO A 220 -2.53 -8.00 18.66
C PRO A 220 -3.75 -7.57 19.49
N LEU A 221 -3.70 -6.39 20.11
CA LEU A 221 -4.81 -5.86 20.90
C LEU A 221 -6.06 -5.66 20.03
N LEU A 222 -5.93 -5.00 18.88
CA LEU A 222 -7.03 -4.81 17.92
C LEU A 222 -7.58 -6.15 17.40
N CYS A 223 -6.70 -7.09 17.08
CA CYS A 223 -7.11 -8.41 16.62
C CYS A 223 -7.86 -9.20 17.72
N SER A 224 -7.44 -9.10 18.98
CA SER A 224 -8.11 -9.75 20.12
C SER A 224 -9.50 -9.15 20.39
N GLN A 225 -9.64 -7.82 20.32
CA GLN A 225 -10.92 -7.13 20.47
C GLN A 225 -11.90 -7.52 19.35
N TYR A 226 -11.40 -7.65 18.11
CA TYR A 226 -12.21 -8.10 16.99
C TYR A 226 -12.77 -9.51 17.20
N ILE A 227 -11.94 -10.46 17.65
CA ILE A 227 -12.41 -11.83 17.96
C ILE A 227 -13.50 -11.80 19.04
N LYS A 228 -13.30 -11.00 20.11
CA LYS A 228 -14.27 -10.89 21.20
C LYS A 228 -15.62 -10.40 20.71
N TYR A 229 -15.63 -9.38 19.85
CA TYR A 229 -16.84 -8.82 19.26
C TYR A 229 -17.57 -9.83 18.35
N THR A 230 -16.85 -10.65 17.59
CA THR A 230 -17.48 -11.66 16.71
C THR A 230 -18.06 -12.87 17.44
N LYS A 231 -17.71 -13.08 18.71
CA LYS A 231 -18.19 -14.21 19.53
C LYS A 231 -19.40 -13.86 20.40
N THR A 232 -19.71 -12.58 20.58
CA THR A 232 -20.91 -12.06 21.25
C THR A 232 -22.02 -11.82 20.26
#